data_AF-L0AL37-F1
#
_entry.id   AF-L0AL37-F1
#
_cell.length_a   1.000
_cell.length_b   1.000
_cell.length_c   1.000
_cell.angle_alpha   90.00
_cell.angle_beta   90.00
_cell.angle_gamma   90.00
#
_symmetry.space_group_name_H-M   'P 1'
#
loop_
_entity.id
_entity.type
_entity.pdbx_description
1 polymer ?
#
loop_
_entity_poly.entity_id
_entity_poly.type
_entity_poly.pdbx_seq_one_letter_code
_entity_poly.pdbx_strand_id
1 'polypeptide(L)'
;MSPELQREPEHRLPLGMTVIDSDAGYDRYIVVGHPDETCGEFIVQGTEKTVADFNDGYDEETPVIQVVAKETLDESVDNWTRMSLGDLQSEASAAGLKIYSYPSKRLQSAFSHVPNRVETHRDLICYQYARLTHLASTIDHPDQFKGWLLWTKYNELTSGEITMSSVLKENQYQLKENLGCCTYCNRESETTFDHIIPRDAGGADDISNMVPACKSCNSSKNNKNIIDWHQEHEFPIDRVVVGKYLKLRWNEFKEADLLDEEIPDSLRSRWEGLEIARRIDQAITMHPDR
;
A
#
# COMPACT_ATOMS: atom_id res chain seq x y z
N MET A 1 -0.85 4.04 -30.03
CA MET A 1 -1.17 4.97 -28.94
C MET A 1 -1.33 4.14 -27.69
N SER A 2 -0.47 4.30 -26.69
CA SER A 2 -0.71 3.71 -25.38
C SER A 2 -2.05 4.28 -24.89
N PRO A 3 -3.05 3.44 -24.57
CA PRO A 3 -4.31 3.97 -24.08
C PRO A 3 -4.02 4.74 -22.80
N GLU A 4 -4.50 5.99 -22.74
CA GLU A 4 -4.48 6.80 -21.53
C GLU A 4 -5.06 5.94 -20.40
N LEU A 5 -4.20 5.59 -19.44
CA LEU A 5 -4.60 4.87 -18.25
C LEU A 5 -5.50 5.83 -17.46
N GLN A 6 -6.81 5.81 -17.72
CA GLN A 6 -7.76 6.54 -16.89
C GLN A 6 -7.61 6.03 -15.45
N ARG A 7 -7.19 6.96 -14.58
CA ARG A 7 -6.91 6.81 -13.14
C ARG A 7 -8.23 7.08 -12.41
N GLU A 8 -8.98 6.02 -12.09
CA GLU A 8 -10.18 6.07 -11.24
C GLU A 8 -9.83 5.57 -9.82
N PRO A 9 -10.56 6.05 -8.80
CA PRO A 9 -10.20 7.19 -7.96
C PRO A 9 -8.94 6.93 -7.13
N GLU A 10 -8.31 8.03 -6.73
CA GLU A 10 -7.00 8.05 -6.11
C GLU A 10 -6.94 7.24 -4.83
N HIS A 11 -5.84 6.50 -4.70
CA HIS A 11 -5.47 5.75 -3.52
C HIS A 11 -5.74 6.52 -2.23
N ARG A 12 -6.67 6.02 -1.40
CA ARG A 12 -6.84 6.52 -0.04
C ARG A 12 -5.90 5.75 0.88
N LEU A 13 -4.93 6.45 1.47
CA LEU A 13 -4.06 5.92 2.52
C LEU A 13 -4.93 5.43 3.68
N PRO A 14 -4.85 4.16 4.12
CA PRO A 14 -5.74 3.65 5.15
C PRO A 14 -5.70 4.45 6.44
N LEU A 15 -6.86 4.63 7.06
CA LEU A 15 -6.98 5.15 8.41
C LEU A 15 -6.09 4.35 9.39
N GLY A 16 -5.48 5.05 10.35
CA GLY A 16 -4.48 4.51 11.28
C GLY A 16 -3.07 4.33 10.69
N MET A 17 -2.92 4.46 9.36
CA MET A 17 -1.60 4.37 8.73
C MET A 17 -0.70 5.51 9.20
N THR A 18 0.57 5.18 9.48
CA THR A 18 1.61 6.18 9.65
C THR A 18 2.08 6.66 8.28
N VAL A 19 2.03 7.97 8.08
CA VAL A 19 2.41 8.65 6.85
C VAL A 19 3.44 9.73 7.14
N ILE A 20 4.17 10.14 6.11
CA ILE A 20 5.09 11.27 6.12
C ILE A 20 4.57 12.33 5.16
N ASP A 21 4.82 13.60 5.50
CA ASP A 21 4.52 14.73 4.63
C ASP A 21 5.69 14.98 3.68
N SER A 22 5.50 14.71 2.39
CA SER A 22 6.57 14.86 1.40
C SER A 22 7.05 16.31 1.20
N ASP A 23 6.26 17.31 1.58
CA ASP A 23 6.59 18.74 1.44
C ASP A 23 7.28 19.32 2.69
N ALA A 24 7.00 18.77 3.88
CA ALA A 24 7.47 19.33 5.15
C ALA A 24 8.57 18.51 5.85
N GLY A 25 8.97 17.36 5.30
CA GLY A 25 10.09 16.54 5.79
C GLY A 25 9.65 15.23 6.44
N TYR A 26 10.45 14.68 7.36
CA TYR A 26 10.21 13.35 7.96
C TYR A 26 9.21 13.36 9.13
N ASP A 27 8.39 14.40 9.24
CA ASP A 27 7.34 14.48 10.26
C ASP A 27 6.32 13.38 10.03
N ARG A 28 6.06 12.61 11.10
CA ARG A 28 5.17 11.46 11.05
C ARG A 28 3.79 11.87 11.50
N TYR A 29 2.81 11.52 10.67
CA TYR A 29 1.41 11.70 10.97
C TYR A 29 0.67 10.37 10.97
N ILE A 30 -0.46 10.34 11.64
CA ILE A 30 -1.41 9.23 11.62
C ILE A 30 -2.64 9.68 10.84
N VAL A 31 -3.05 8.87 9.86
CA VAL A 31 -4.29 9.11 9.12
C VAL A 31 -5.49 8.87 10.04
N VAL A 32 -6.36 9.88 10.18
CA VAL A 32 -7.53 9.83 11.08
C VAL A 32 -8.86 10.09 10.37
N GLY A 33 -8.86 10.52 9.11
CA GLY A 33 -10.11 10.77 8.39
C GLY A 33 -9.98 10.83 6.87
N HIS A 34 -11.11 10.54 6.22
CA HIS A 34 -11.31 10.67 4.77
C HIS A 34 -12.57 11.50 4.53
N PRO A 35 -12.46 12.83 4.43
CA PRO A 35 -13.55 13.65 3.94
C PRO A 35 -14.04 13.17 2.57
N ASP A 36 -15.31 13.41 2.29
CA ASP A 36 -15.90 13.07 0.98
C ASP A 36 -15.58 14.17 -0.04
N GLU A 37 -15.34 15.40 0.41
CA GLU A 37 -14.99 16.57 -0.38
C GLU A 37 -13.56 16.52 -0.95
N THR A 38 -13.37 17.14 -2.10
CA THR A 38 -12.05 17.33 -2.73
C THR A 38 -11.28 18.51 -2.11
N CYS A 39 -10.02 18.69 -2.49
CA CYS A 39 -9.20 19.80 -1.99
C CYS A 39 -9.78 21.18 -2.33
N GLY A 40 -10.45 21.33 -3.48
CA GLY A 40 -11.13 22.56 -3.90
C GLY A 40 -12.46 22.82 -3.19
N GLU A 41 -13.03 21.81 -2.53
CA GLU A 41 -14.33 21.90 -1.86
C GLU A 41 -14.20 21.98 -0.33
N PHE A 42 -13.24 21.26 0.25
CA PHE A 42 -13.11 21.14 1.70
C PHE A 42 -12.60 22.43 2.33
N ILE A 43 -13.43 23.09 3.14
CA ILE A 43 -13.06 24.31 3.88
C ILE A 43 -12.28 23.96 5.15
N VAL A 44 -11.09 24.54 5.30
CA VAL A 44 -10.24 24.31 6.48
C VAL A 44 -10.85 24.99 7.71
N GLN A 45 -11.07 24.21 8.77
CA GLN A 45 -11.71 24.67 10.00
C GLN A 45 -11.04 25.92 10.58
N GLY A 46 -11.87 26.94 10.88
CA GLY A 46 -11.39 28.22 11.40
C GLY A 46 -10.91 29.19 10.32
N THR A 47 -11.14 28.86 9.03
CA THR A 47 -10.80 29.71 7.89
C THR A 47 -11.98 29.78 6.90
N GLU A 48 -11.92 30.70 5.94
CA GLU A 48 -12.83 30.76 4.77
C GLU A 48 -12.17 30.16 3.52
N LYS A 49 -11.05 29.44 3.69
CA LYS A 49 -10.19 28.92 2.63
C LYS A 49 -10.28 27.41 2.50
N THR A 50 -10.12 26.91 1.29
CA THR A 50 -10.14 25.48 0.99
C THR A 50 -8.78 24.84 1.25
N VAL A 51 -8.68 23.50 1.20
CA VAL A 51 -7.37 22.82 1.27
C VAL A 51 -6.48 23.24 0.10
N ALA A 52 -7.05 23.41 -1.10
CA ALA A 52 -6.31 23.85 -2.28
C ALA A 52 -5.65 25.23 -2.09
N ASP A 53 -6.31 26.17 -1.40
CA ASP A 53 -5.77 27.51 -1.11
C ASP A 53 -4.46 27.51 -0.27
N PHE A 54 -4.15 26.40 0.39
CA PHE A 54 -2.94 26.23 1.20
C PHE A 54 -1.92 25.27 0.58
N ASN A 55 -2.24 24.62 -0.54
CA ASN A 55 -1.46 23.55 -1.15
C ASN A 55 -1.27 23.81 -2.64
N ASP A 56 -0.61 24.94 -2.95
CA ASP A 56 -0.24 25.30 -4.33
C ASP A 56 0.52 24.14 -5.00
N GLY A 57 0.07 23.74 -6.20
CA GLY A 57 0.71 22.67 -6.99
C GLY A 57 0.00 21.31 -6.93
N TYR A 58 -1.04 21.17 -6.10
CA TYR A 58 -1.92 20.00 -6.12
C TYR A 58 -3.23 20.31 -6.87
N ASP A 59 -3.80 19.28 -7.51
CA ASP A 59 -5.06 19.38 -8.24
C ASP A 59 -6.24 19.58 -7.26
N GLU A 60 -7.16 20.49 -7.57
CA GLU A 60 -8.34 20.78 -6.75
C GLU A 60 -9.23 19.55 -6.55
N GLU A 61 -9.26 18.62 -7.52
CA GLU A 61 -10.02 17.36 -7.47
C GLU A 61 -9.33 16.28 -6.62
N THR A 62 -8.11 16.54 -6.12
CA THR A 62 -7.37 15.58 -5.27
C THR A 62 -8.18 15.32 -3.98
N PRO A 63 -8.37 14.07 -3.56
CA PRO A 63 -9.04 13.76 -2.30
C PRO A 63 -8.30 14.32 -1.08
N VAL A 64 -9.06 14.75 -0.07
CA VAL A 64 -8.49 15.21 1.20
C VAL A 64 -8.21 14.03 2.12
N ILE A 65 -7.09 14.10 2.84
CA ILE A 65 -6.76 13.19 3.93
C ILE A 65 -6.59 14.01 5.21
N GLN A 66 -7.25 13.59 6.28
CA GLN A 66 -7.09 14.18 7.61
C GLN A 66 -6.07 13.40 8.42
N VAL A 67 -5.14 14.12 9.05
CA VAL A 67 -4.05 13.54 9.81
C VAL A 67 -3.79 14.27 11.12
N VAL A 68 -3.20 13.57 12.09
CA VAL A 68 -2.73 14.12 13.37
C VAL A 68 -1.25 13.81 13.53
N ALA A 69 -0.48 14.75 14.09
CA ALA A 69 0.95 14.55 14.32
C ALA A 69 1.15 13.40 15.31
N LYS A 70 1.97 12.41 14.92
CA LYS A 70 2.14 11.17 15.68
C LYS A 70 2.68 11.43 17.10
N GLU A 71 3.63 12.35 17.23
CA GLU A 71 4.23 12.71 18.52
C GLU A 71 3.16 13.24 19.49
N THR A 72 2.34 14.19 19.05
CA THR A 72 1.26 14.75 19.88
C THR A 72 0.21 13.71 20.29
N LEU A 73 -0.04 12.74 19.39
CA LEU A 73 -0.98 11.65 19.64
C LEU A 73 -0.40 10.64 20.65
N ASP A 74 0.88 10.29 20.52
CA ASP A 74 1.59 9.42 21.48
C ASP A 74 1.63 10.03 22.89
N GLU A 75 1.73 11.37 23.01
CA GLU A 75 1.79 12.08 24.29
C GLU A 75 0.42 12.28 24.93
N SER A 76 -0.64 12.48 24.13
CA SER A 76 -1.92 12.98 24.62
C SER A 76 -3.04 11.93 24.65
N VAL A 77 -2.90 10.83 23.89
CA VAL A 77 -3.96 9.82 23.76
C VAL A 77 -3.40 8.45 24.13
N ASP A 78 -3.65 8.04 25.37
CA ASP A 78 -3.20 6.73 25.86
C ASP A 78 -3.79 5.58 25.05
N ASN A 79 -2.94 4.62 24.68
CA ASN A 79 -3.33 3.42 23.94
C ASN A 79 -4.06 3.69 22.61
N TRP A 80 -3.85 4.85 21.98
CA TRP A 80 -4.45 5.15 20.69
C TRP A 80 -4.15 4.08 19.62
N THR A 81 -3.00 3.41 19.71
CA THR A 81 -2.62 2.25 18.88
C THR A 81 -3.44 0.97 19.16
N ARG A 82 -4.57 1.07 19.85
CA ARG A 82 -5.52 -0.02 20.13
C ARG A 82 -6.98 0.45 19.99
N MET A 83 -7.20 1.72 19.64
CA MET A 83 -8.53 2.32 19.52
C MET A 83 -9.18 1.98 18.19
N SER A 84 -10.51 2.05 18.13
CA SER A 84 -11.19 2.05 16.85
C SER A 84 -10.87 3.32 16.05
N LEU A 85 -11.05 3.31 14.74
CA LEU A 85 -10.81 4.52 13.94
C LEU A 85 -11.80 5.65 14.25
N GLY A 86 -13.07 5.30 14.47
CA GLY A 86 -14.09 6.28 14.89
C GLY A 86 -13.76 6.87 16.26
N ASP A 87 -13.22 6.06 17.16
CA ASP A 87 -12.72 6.54 18.45
C ASP A 87 -11.47 7.40 18.27
N LEU A 88 -10.53 7.02 17.41
CA LEU A 88 -9.27 7.74 17.22
C LEU A 88 -9.48 9.19 16.77
N GLN A 89 -10.36 9.42 15.80
CA GLN A 89 -10.69 10.78 15.34
C GLN A 89 -11.41 11.59 16.44
N SER A 90 -12.33 10.94 17.15
CA SER A 90 -13.10 11.56 18.24
C SER A 90 -12.22 11.91 19.44
N GLU A 91 -11.33 11.01 19.84
CA GLU A 91 -10.38 11.16 20.95
C GLU A 91 -9.31 12.21 20.60
N ALA A 92 -8.79 12.22 19.37
CA ALA A 92 -7.88 13.28 18.95
C ALA A 92 -8.54 14.66 19.01
N SER A 93 -9.81 14.76 18.59
CA SER A 93 -10.60 15.99 18.70
C SER A 93 -10.87 16.38 20.16
N ALA A 94 -11.23 15.41 21.01
CA ALA A 94 -11.51 15.62 22.43
C ALA A 94 -10.26 16.04 23.22
N ALA A 95 -9.10 15.51 22.86
CA ALA A 95 -7.80 15.93 23.38
C ALA A 95 -7.34 17.31 22.87
N GLY A 96 -8.13 17.96 21.99
CA GLY A 96 -7.80 19.27 21.43
C GLY A 96 -6.62 19.23 20.47
N LEU A 97 -6.30 18.07 19.92
CA LEU A 97 -5.21 17.92 18.96
C LEU A 97 -5.58 18.59 17.64
N LYS A 98 -4.60 19.22 17.01
CA LYS A 98 -4.78 19.82 15.69
C LYS A 98 -4.88 18.72 14.64
N ILE A 99 -6.03 18.66 13.97
CA ILE A 99 -6.23 17.84 12.77
C ILE A 99 -5.84 18.67 11.56
N TYR A 100 -4.91 18.14 10.77
CA TYR A 100 -4.45 18.73 9.52
C TYR A 100 -5.20 18.08 8.36
N SER A 101 -5.53 18.87 7.34
CA SER A 101 -6.12 18.40 6.08
C SER A 101 -5.13 18.64 4.96
N TYR A 102 -4.72 17.56 4.27
CA TYR A 102 -3.76 17.62 3.17
C TYR A 102 -4.31 16.92 1.92
N PRO A 103 -3.83 17.30 0.72
CA PRO A 103 -4.03 16.51 -0.49
C PRO A 103 -3.48 15.09 -0.29
N SER A 104 -4.22 14.07 -0.72
CA SER A 104 -3.80 12.67 -0.59
C SER A 104 -2.39 12.41 -1.15
N LYS A 105 -2.08 13.00 -2.31
CA LYS A 105 -0.80 12.89 -3.03
C LYS A 105 0.39 13.51 -2.29
N ARG A 106 0.15 14.38 -1.31
CA ARG A 106 1.21 14.99 -0.47
C ARG A 106 1.73 14.01 0.58
N LEU A 107 0.93 13.03 0.94
CA LEU A 107 1.24 12.08 2.00
C LEU A 107 1.75 10.77 1.40
N GLN A 108 2.80 10.22 1.99
CA GLN A 108 3.34 8.91 1.62
C GLN A 108 3.35 7.99 2.82
N SER A 109 3.21 6.68 2.59
CA SER A 109 3.36 5.70 3.66
C SER A 109 4.75 5.82 4.30
N ALA A 110 4.84 5.93 5.63
CA ALA A 110 6.13 5.96 6.32
C ALA A 110 6.94 4.65 6.16
N PHE A 111 6.32 3.61 5.61
CA PHE A 111 6.93 2.31 5.33
C PHE A 111 7.30 2.11 3.87
N SER A 112 7.12 3.12 2.99
CA SER A 112 7.56 3.05 1.59
C SER A 112 9.09 3.04 1.45
N HIS A 113 9.80 3.46 2.50
CA HIS A 113 11.26 3.50 2.56
C HIS A 113 11.81 2.19 3.13
N VAL A 114 12.95 1.70 2.63
CA VAL A 114 13.59 0.47 3.14
C VAL A 114 14.52 0.82 4.31
N PRO A 115 14.22 0.39 5.55
CA PRO A 115 15.02 0.78 6.71
C PRO A 115 16.45 0.23 6.67
N ASN A 116 17.41 0.93 7.30
CA ASN A 116 18.82 0.52 7.30
C ASN A 116 19.06 -0.89 7.83
N ARG A 117 18.27 -1.32 8.83
CA ARG A 117 18.35 -2.68 9.41
C ARG A 117 17.93 -3.81 8.47
N VAL A 118 17.39 -3.48 7.29
CA VAL A 118 17.04 -4.45 6.27
C VAL A 118 18.26 -4.62 5.38
N GLU A 119 19.07 -5.65 5.62
CA GLU A 119 20.40 -5.79 4.99
C GLU A 119 20.47 -6.99 4.03
N THR A 120 19.69 -8.04 4.29
CA THR A 120 19.74 -9.29 3.52
C THR A 120 18.49 -9.52 2.66
N HIS A 121 18.56 -10.49 1.74
CA HIS A 121 17.39 -10.92 0.96
C HIS A 121 16.23 -11.38 1.85
N ARG A 122 16.55 -12.09 2.95
CA ARG A 122 15.61 -12.50 4.00
C ARG A 122 14.95 -11.28 4.62
N ASP A 123 15.75 -10.32 5.09
CA ASP A 123 15.22 -9.12 5.73
C ASP A 123 14.27 -8.38 4.82
N LEU A 124 14.66 -8.18 3.56
CA LEU A 124 13.86 -7.46 2.59
C LEU A 124 12.51 -8.16 2.38
N ILE A 125 12.52 -9.47 2.15
CA ILE A 125 11.28 -10.23 1.94
C ILE A 125 10.40 -10.21 3.19
N CYS A 126 10.98 -10.46 4.37
CA CYS A 126 10.25 -10.46 5.64
C CYS A 126 9.67 -9.07 5.95
N TYR A 127 10.41 -7.99 5.67
CA TYR A 127 9.96 -6.61 5.88
C TYR A 127 8.79 -6.27 4.96
N GLN A 128 8.93 -6.56 3.67
CA GLN A 128 7.88 -6.30 2.69
C GLN A 128 6.62 -7.15 2.96
N TYR A 129 6.79 -8.39 3.42
CA TYR A 129 5.66 -9.23 3.81
C TYR A 129 4.98 -8.75 5.11
N ALA A 130 5.76 -8.26 6.07
CA ALA A 130 5.23 -7.61 7.27
C ALA A 130 4.46 -6.33 6.92
N ARG A 131 4.93 -5.52 5.96
CA ARG A 131 4.20 -4.37 5.41
C ARG A 131 2.85 -4.79 4.83
N LEU A 132 2.79 -5.89 4.05
CA LEU A 132 1.52 -6.41 3.50
C LEU A 132 0.53 -6.84 4.60
N THR A 133 1.04 -7.48 5.65
CA THR A 133 0.21 -7.93 6.78
C THR A 133 -0.31 -6.73 7.57
N HIS A 134 0.55 -5.74 7.80
CA HIS A 134 0.20 -4.49 8.47
C HIS A 134 -0.85 -3.71 7.67
N LEU A 135 -0.67 -3.56 6.36
CA LEU A 135 -1.64 -2.97 5.44
C LEU A 135 -2.99 -3.71 5.49
N ALA A 136 -2.98 -5.04 5.47
CA ALA A 136 -4.20 -5.82 5.57
C ALA A 136 -4.93 -5.55 6.89
N SER A 137 -4.18 -5.47 8.00
CA SER A 137 -4.76 -5.17 9.32
C SER A 137 -5.39 -3.78 9.37
N THR A 138 -4.78 -2.76 8.77
CA THR A 138 -5.36 -1.40 8.72
C THR A 138 -6.68 -1.34 7.96
N ILE A 139 -6.97 -2.33 7.11
CA ILE A 139 -8.15 -2.33 6.23
C ILE A 139 -9.21 -3.32 6.70
N ASP A 140 -8.83 -4.55 7.08
CA ASP A 140 -9.79 -5.60 7.50
C ASP A 140 -10.26 -5.38 8.95
N HIS A 141 -9.35 -4.92 9.81
CA HIS A 141 -9.59 -4.68 11.24
C HIS A 141 -9.03 -3.32 11.63
N PRO A 142 -9.56 -2.26 11.00
CA PRO A 142 -9.11 -0.89 11.25
C PRO A 142 -9.14 -0.54 12.73
N ASP A 143 -10.09 -1.12 13.46
CA ASP A 143 -10.34 -0.93 14.87
C ASP A 143 -9.41 -1.69 15.82
N GLN A 144 -8.61 -2.60 15.28
CA GLN A 144 -7.65 -3.42 16.02
C GLN A 144 -6.22 -3.12 15.60
N PHE A 145 -6.02 -2.02 14.87
CA PHE A 145 -4.74 -1.58 14.38
C PHE A 145 -3.74 -1.48 15.53
N LYS A 146 -2.56 -2.07 15.34
CA LYS A 146 -1.45 -2.02 16.29
C LYS A 146 -0.18 -1.70 15.51
N GLY A 147 0.26 -0.44 15.55
CA GLY A 147 1.41 0.03 14.75
C GLY A 147 2.73 -0.70 15.01
N TRP A 148 2.89 -1.36 16.16
CA TRP A 148 4.06 -2.20 16.47
C TRP A 148 4.03 -3.59 15.78
N LEU A 149 2.88 -4.02 15.23
CA LEU A 149 2.73 -5.35 14.62
C LEU A 149 3.65 -5.57 13.42
N LEU A 150 4.00 -4.51 12.68
CA LEU A 150 4.91 -4.66 11.54
C LEU A 150 6.25 -5.25 12.00
N TRP A 151 6.84 -4.68 13.05
CA TRP A 151 8.14 -5.12 13.52
C TRP A 151 8.09 -6.44 14.29
N THR A 152 7.01 -6.72 15.00
CA THR A 152 6.79 -8.06 15.56
C THR A 152 6.71 -9.11 14.46
N LYS A 153 5.89 -8.87 13.43
CA LYS A 153 5.74 -9.79 12.32
C LYS A 153 7.05 -10.01 11.58
N TYR A 154 7.80 -8.93 11.33
CA TYR A 154 9.14 -9.02 10.76
C TYR A 154 10.05 -9.90 11.62
N ASN A 155 10.13 -9.65 12.93
CA ASN A 155 11.02 -10.39 13.83
C ASN A 155 10.66 -11.88 13.84
N GLU A 156 9.36 -12.23 13.97
CA GLU A 156 8.86 -13.61 13.94
C GLU A 156 9.19 -14.32 12.62
N LEU A 157 9.13 -13.60 11.48
CA LEU A 157 9.49 -14.16 10.16
C LEU A 157 10.99 -14.38 10.03
N THR A 158 11.81 -13.42 10.45
CA THR A 158 13.27 -13.51 10.37
C THR A 158 13.84 -14.57 11.31
N SER A 159 13.24 -14.75 12.49
CA SER A 159 13.63 -15.80 13.45
C SER A 159 13.20 -17.20 13.03
N GLY A 160 12.28 -17.30 12.05
CA GLY A 160 11.65 -18.55 11.64
C GLY A 160 10.58 -19.08 12.61
N GLU A 161 10.17 -18.28 13.61
CA GLU A 161 9.04 -18.61 14.49
C GLU A 161 7.75 -18.80 13.69
N ILE A 162 7.58 -17.98 12.64
CA ILE A 162 6.51 -18.12 11.67
C ILE A 162 7.07 -18.18 10.24
N THR A 163 6.24 -18.66 9.33
CA THR A 163 6.52 -18.65 7.89
C THR A 163 5.44 -17.89 7.13
N MET A 164 5.76 -17.41 5.93
CA MET A 164 4.78 -16.80 5.06
C MET A 164 3.69 -17.82 4.69
N SER A 165 2.44 -17.35 4.66
CA SER A 165 1.32 -18.16 4.21
C SER A 165 1.49 -18.64 2.76
N SER A 166 0.81 -19.74 2.41
CA SER A 166 0.78 -20.20 1.02
C SER A 166 0.16 -19.15 0.08
N VAL A 167 0.45 -19.25 -1.22
CA VAL A 167 -0.10 -18.35 -2.26
C VAL A 167 -1.63 -18.42 -2.40
N LEU A 168 -2.27 -19.38 -1.73
CA LEU A 168 -3.71 -19.55 -1.74
C LEU A 168 -4.44 -18.28 -1.29
N LYS A 169 -3.87 -17.54 -0.33
CA LYS A 169 -4.49 -16.31 0.18
C LYS A 169 -4.58 -15.23 -0.90
N GLU A 170 -3.52 -15.03 -1.67
CA GLU A 170 -3.48 -14.09 -2.80
C GLU A 170 -4.43 -14.54 -3.92
N ASN A 171 -4.50 -15.84 -4.20
CA ASN A 171 -5.48 -16.37 -5.17
C ASN A 171 -6.92 -16.12 -4.71
N GLN A 172 -7.21 -16.28 -3.41
CA GLN A 172 -8.53 -15.99 -2.85
C GLN A 172 -8.87 -14.50 -2.96
N TYR A 173 -7.93 -13.60 -2.67
CA TYR A 173 -8.12 -12.16 -2.84
C TYR A 173 -8.37 -11.81 -4.30
N GLN A 174 -7.57 -12.34 -5.22
CA GLN A 174 -7.77 -12.13 -6.65
C GLN A 174 -9.18 -12.54 -7.12
N LEU A 175 -9.72 -13.63 -6.59
CA LEU A 175 -11.06 -14.11 -6.93
C LEU A 175 -12.20 -13.34 -6.27
N LYS A 176 -11.98 -12.77 -5.07
CA LYS A 176 -13.03 -12.10 -4.28
C LYS A 176 -13.06 -10.59 -4.47
N GLU A 177 -11.89 -9.98 -4.64
CA GLU A 177 -11.67 -8.53 -4.64
C GLU A 177 -11.44 -8.00 -6.06
N ASN A 178 -10.84 -8.80 -6.96
CA ASN A 178 -10.34 -8.31 -8.27
C ASN A 178 -10.93 -9.08 -9.48
N LEU A 179 -12.08 -9.76 -9.33
CA LEU A 179 -12.66 -10.52 -10.43
C LEU A 179 -13.20 -9.59 -11.52
N GLY A 180 -12.79 -9.83 -12.78
CA GLY A 180 -13.23 -9.01 -13.92
C GLY A 180 -12.40 -7.74 -14.15
N CYS A 181 -11.43 -7.47 -13.28
CA CYS A 181 -10.58 -6.28 -13.35
C CYS A 181 -9.13 -6.65 -13.64
N CYS A 182 -8.43 -5.75 -14.34
CA CYS A 182 -6.98 -5.87 -14.51
C CYS A 182 -6.27 -5.58 -13.18
N THR A 183 -5.46 -6.51 -12.68
CA THR A 183 -4.73 -6.34 -11.40
C THR A 183 -3.73 -5.18 -11.41
N TYR A 184 -3.30 -4.73 -12.60
CA TYR A 184 -2.38 -3.61 -12.72
C TYR A 184 -3.10 -2.26 -12.73
N CYS A 185 -4.01 -2.02 -13.69
CA CYS A 185 -4.67 -0.72 -13.81
C CYS A 185 -6.01 -0.61 -13.09
N ASN A 186 -6.48 -1.70 -12.48
CA ASN A 186 -7.74 -1.82 -11.76
C ASN A 186 -9.01 -1.52 -12.59
N ARG A 187 -8.91 -1.51 -13.92
CA ARG A 187 -10.09 -1.30 -14.79
C ARG A 187 -10.76 -2.61 -15.12
N GLU A 188 -12.09 -2.61 -15.04
CA GLU A 188 -12.92 -3.65 -15.65
C GLU A 188 -12.53 -3.81 -17.12
N SER A 189 -12.17 -5.04 -17.50
CA SER A 189 -11.71 -5.32 -18.86
C SER A 189 -11.69 -6.81 -19.15
N GLU A 190 -11.72 -7.16 -20.44
CA GLU A 190 -11.28 -8.49 -20.86
C GLU A 190 -9.80 -8.66 -20.49
N THR A 191 -9.54 -9.60 -19.58
CA THR A 191 -8.20 -9.88 -19.07
C THR A 191 -7.60 -11.11 -19.74
N THR A 192 -6.30 -11.02 -19.95
CA THR A 192 -5.40 -12.16 -20.15
C THR A 192 -4.71 -12.49 -18.83
N PHE A 193 -3.88 -13.51 -18.79
CA PHE A 193 -3.00 -13.75 -17.65
C PHE A 193 -1.58 -13.30 -17.97
N ASP A 194 -0.99 -12.50 -17.09
CA ASP A 194 0.41 -12.09 -17.16
C ASP A 194 1.23 -12.75 -16.04
N HIS A 195 2.51 -13.01 -16.33
CA HIS A 195 3.47 -13.57 -15.39
C HIS A 195 4.15 -12.44 -14.62
N ILE A 196 4.02 -12.43 -13.29
CA ILE A 196 4.63 -11.42 -12.40
C ILE A 196 6.15 -11.41 -12.58
N ILE A 197 6.78 -12.58 -12.50
CA ILE A 197 8.16 -12.82 -12.94
C ILE A 197 8.09 -13.32 -14.38
N PRO A 198 8.68 -12.60 -15.35
CA PRO A 198 8.68 -13.03 -16.75
C PRO A 198 9.26 -14.43 -16.96
N ARG A 199 8.72 -15.18 -17.93
CA ARG A 199 9.19 -16.55 -18.23
C ARG A 199 10.64 -16.60 -18.72
N ASP A 200 11.07 -15.60 -19.48
CA ASP A 200 12.47 -15.45 -19.91
C ASP A 200 13.43 -15.13 -18.76
N ALA A 201 12.90 -14.64 -17.64
CA ALA A 201 13.61 -14.46 -16.37
C ALA A 201 13.44 -15.65 -15.39
N GLY A 202 12.93 -16.80 -15.86
CA GLY A 202 12.78 -18.01 -15.06
C GLY A 202 11.49 -18.10 -14.23
N GLY A 203 10.52 -17.23 -14.46
CA GLY A 203 9.23 -17.27 -13.77
C GLY A 203 8.41 -18.53 -14.09
N ALA A 204 7.78 -19.12 -13.07
CA ALA A 204 6.95 -20.31 -13.20
C ALA A 204 5.70 -20.05 -14.05
N ASP A 205 5.23 -21.06 -14.80
CA ASP A 205 4.02 -21.01 -15.62
C ASP A 205 2.82 -21.61 -14.88
N ASP A 206 2.47 -21.01 -13.75
CA ASP A 206 1.34 -21.43 -12.93
C ASP A 206 0.71 -20.25 -12.16
N ILE A 207 -0.44 -20.52 -11.53
CA ILE A 207 -1.24 -19.50 -10.86
C ILE A 207 -0.49 -18.76 -9.74
N SER A 208 0.58 -19.33 -9.17
CA SER A 208 1.39 -18.65 -8.16
C SER A 208 2.12 -17.43 -8.73
N ASN A 209 2.45 -17.45 -10.02
CA ASN A 209 3.14 -16.39 -10.74
C ASN A 209 2.25 -15.63 -11.72
N MET A 210 0.95 -15.93 -11.80
CA MET A 210 0.06 -15.30 -12.78
C MET A 210 -1.02 -14.43 -12.12
N VAL A 211 -1.35 -13.31 -12.79
CA VAL A 211 -2.45 -12.40 -12.42
C VAL A 211 -3.24 -11.94 -13.66
N PRO A 212 -4.54 -11.61 -13.52
CA PRO A 212 -5.34 -11.01 -14.59
C PRO A 212 -4.79 -9.66 -15.01
N ALA A 213 -4.52 -9.49 -16.29
CA ALA A 213 -4.04 -8.24 -16.86
C ALA A 213 -4.72 -7.94 -18.18
N CYS A 214 -5.19 -6.71 -18.37
CA CYS A 214 -5.71 -6.28 -19.67
C CYS A 214 -4.58 -6.31 -20.70
N LYS A 215 -4.93 -6.45 -21.99
CA LYS A 215 -3.95 -6.54 -23.08
C LYS A 215 -2.95 -5.38 -23.08
N SER A 216 -3.40 -4.17 -22.75
CA SER A 216 -2.55 -2.99 -22.71
C SER A 216 -1.50 -3.06 -21.62
N CYS A 217 -1.90 -3.36 -20.37
CA CYS A 217 -0.95 -3.44 -19.26
C CYS A 217 0.00 -4.63 -19.43
N ASN A 218 -0.51 -5.79 -19.84
CA ASN A 218 0.31 -6.97 -20.13
C ASN A 218 1.37 -6.65 -21.21
N SER A 219 0.97 -6.04 -22.32
CA SER A 219 1.91 -5.66 -23.39
C SER A 219 2.89 -4.56 -22.97
N SER A 220 2.47 -3.61 -22.13
CA SER A 220 3.32 -2.53 -21.61
C SER A 220 4.38 -3.05 -20.64
N LYS A 221 3.98 -3.97 -19.74
CA LYS A 221 4.90 -4.62 -18.81
C LYS A 221 5.90 -5.48 -19.57
N ASN A 222 5.43 -6.32 -20.48
CA ASN A 222 6.27 -7.23 -21.24
C ASN A 222 7.18 -8.04 -20.28
N ASN A 223 8.48 -8.06 -20.54
CA ASN A 223 9.50 -8.72 -19.71
C ASN A 223 10.15 -7.81 -18.66
N LYS A 224 9.57 -6.63 -18.38
CA LYS A 224 10.07 -5.76 -17.31
C LYS A 224 9.82 -6.39 -15.94
N ASN A 225 10.68 -6.05 -15.00
CA ASN A 225 10.41 -6.33 -13.59
C ASN A 225 9.14 -5.58 -13.17
N ILE A 226 8.27 -6.26 -12.43
CA ILE A 226 6.97 -5.70 -12.05
C ILE A 226 7.09 -4.44 -11.18
N ILE A 227 8.09 -4.36 -10.31
CA ILE A 227 8.29 -3.20 -9.43
C ILE A 227 8.76 -2.00 -10.26
N ASP A 228 9.80 -2.22 -11.09
CA ASP A 228 10.34 -1.19 -11.99
C ASP A 228 9.23 -0.65 -12.92
N TRP A 229 8.39 -1.54 -13.47
CA TRP A 229 7.28 -1.14 -14.33
C TRP A 229 6.21 -0.32 -13.59
N HIS A 230 5.87 -0.66 -12.35
CA HIS A 230 4.93 0.13 -11.55
C HIS A 230 5.48 1.51 -11.20
N GLN A 231 6.77 1.60 -10.85
CA GLN A 231 7.44 2.87 -10.57
C GLN A 231 7.46 3.79 -11.80
N GLU A 232 7.74 3.24 -12.99
CA GLU A 232 7.71 3.99 -14.27
C GLU A 232 6.34 4.62 -14.57
N HIS A 233 5.25 4.06 -14.04
CA HIS A 233 3.89 4.51 -14.31
C HIS A 233 3.25 5.27 -13.14
N GLU A 234 3.99 5.44 -12.03
CA GLU A 234 3.59 6.23 -10.86
C GLU A 234 2.23 5.81 -10.28
N PHE A 235 1.98 4.51 -10.19
CA PHE A 235 0.79 4.01 -9.47
C PHE A 235 1.13 2.85 -8.54
N PRO A 236 0.44 2.75 -7.38
CA PRO A 236 0.77 1.76 -6.38
C PRO A 236 0.57 0.33 -6.89
N ILE A 237 1.44 -0.57 -6.45
CA ILE A 237 1.39 -1.99 -6.81
C ILE A 237 0.35 -2.72 -5.96
N ASP A 238 -0.46 -3.57 -6.61
CA ASP A 238 -1.48 -4.34 -5.91
C ASP A 238 -0.87 -5.36 -4.94
N ARG A 239 -1.42 -5.48 -3.73
CA ARG A 239 -0.94 -6.39 -2.69
C ARG A 239 -0.86 -7.85 -3.13
N VAL A 240 -1.73 -8.28 -4.05
CA VAL A 240 -1.75 -9.65 -4.60
C VAL A 240 -0.46 -9.88 -5.39
N VAL A 241 -0.07 -8.88 -6.18
CA VAL A 241 1.15 -8.91 -6.99
C VAL A 241 2.38 -8.94 -6.09
N VAL A 242 2.46 -8.05 -5.10
CA VAL A 242 3.59 -8.02 -4.15
C VAL A 242 3.65 -9.32 -3.36
N GLY A 243 2.52 -9.80 -2.84
CA GLY A 243 2.46 -11.04 -2.04
C GLY A 243 2.95 -12.26 -2.81
N LYS A 244 2.55 -12.40 -4.08
CA LYS A 244 3.05 -13.44 -4.98
C LYS A 244 4.55 -13.26 -5.28
N TYR A 245 4.96 -12.04 -5.65
CA TYR A 245 6.36 -11.72 -5.95
C TYR A 245 7.31 -12.10 -4.81
N LEU A 246 6.96 -11.73 -3.57
CA LEU A 246 7.77 -12.02 -2.38
C LEU A 246 7.93 -13.52 -2.14
N LYS A 247 6.86 -14.31 -2.32
CA LYS A 247 6.89 -15.77 -2.13
C LYS A 247 7.71 -16.46 -3.21
N LEU A 248 7.62 -15.99 -4.46
CA LEU A 248 8.45 -16.49 -5.56
C LEU A 248 9.93 -16.20 -5.31
N ARG A 249 10.27 -14.94 -4.96
CA ARG A 249 11.65 -14.56 -4.63
C ARG A 249 12.19 -15.28 -3.40
N TRP A 250 11.35 -15.54 -2.40
CA TRP A 250 11.74 -16.35 -1.25
C TRP A 250 12.16 -17.76 -1.66
N ASN A 251 11.36 -18.42 -2.49
CA ASN A 251 11.69 -19.78 -2.95
C ASN A 251 12.98 -19.77 -3.79
N GLU A 252 13.11 -18.82 -4.71
CA GLU A 252 14.32 -18.64 -5.54
C GLU A 252 15.58 -18.46 -4.68
N PHE A 253 15.59 -17.48 -3.76
CA PHE A 253 16.76 -17.23 -2.92
C PHE A 253 17.01 -18.35 -1.91
N LYS A 254 15.97 -19.03 -1.44
CA LYS A 254 16.13 -20.19 -0.56
C LYS A 254 16.76 -21.37 -1.28
N GLU A 255 16.34 -21.66 -2.51
CA GLU A 255 16.89 -22.74 -3.33
C GLU A 255 18.34 -22.45 -3.75
N ALA A 256 18.66 -21.17 -3.96
CA ALA A 256 20.01 -20.71 -4.29
C ALA A 256 20.93 -20.51 -3.07
N ASP A 257 20.43 -20.69 -1.85
CA ASP A 257 21.14 -20.41 -0.58
C ASP A 257 21.62 -18.95 -0.47
N LEU A 258 20.81 -18.00 -0.94
CA LEU A 258 21.10 -16.56 -0.99
C LEU A 258 20.28 -15.72 0.00
N LEU A 259 19.45 -16.34 0.85
CA LEU A 259 18.55 -15.60 1.75
C LEU A 259 19.32 -14.68 2.71
N ASP A 260 20.46 -15.14 3.21
CA ASP A 260 21.24 -14.40 4.22
C ASP A 260 22.37 -13.57 3.60
N GLU A 261 22.44 -13.51 2.26
CA GLU A 261 23.36 -12.64 1.53
C GLU A 261 22.86 -11.18 1.54
N GLU A 262 23.81 -10.24 1.56
CA GLU A 262 23.53 -8.81 1.52
C GLU A 262 22.84 -8.40 0.20
N ILE A 263 21.82 -7.55 0.29
CA ILE A 263 21.16 -7.01 -0.89
C ILE A 263 22.04 -5.93 -1.54
N PRO A 264 22.16 -5.90 -2.87
CA PRO A 264 22.82 -4.79 -3.55
C PRO A 264 21.97 -3.51 -3.45
N ASP A 265 22.63 -2.35 -3.49
CA ASP A 265 21.96 -1.03 -3.47
C ASP A 265 20.91 -0.87 -4.59
N SER A 266 21.14 -1.49 -5.74
CA SER A 266 20.17 -1.49 -6.85
C SER A 266 18.87 -2.20 -6.49
N LEU A 267 18.94 -3.28 -5.71
CA LEU A 267 17.76 -3.98 -5.22
C LEU A 267 17.07 -3.18 -4.12
N ARG A 268 17.82 -2.57 -3.19
CA ARG A 268 17.25 -1.66 -2.18
C ARG A 268 16.50 -0.52 -2.84
N SER A 269 17.15 0.16 -3.79
CA SER A 269 16.61 1.34 -4.48
C SER A 269 15.31 1.04 -5.23
N ARG A 270 15.17 -0.17 -5.79
CA ARG A 270 13.93 -0.62 -6.43
C ARG A 270 12.71 -0.61 -5.49
N TRP A 271 12.91 -0.87 -4.20
CA TRP A 271 11.83 -0.89 -3.22
C TRP A 271 11.58 0.47 -2.57
N GLU A 272 12.47 1.43 -2.79
CA GLU A 272 12.38 2.76 -2.21
C GLU A 272 11.20 3.53 -2.80
N GLY A 273 10.37 4.11 -1.93
CA GLY A 273 9.17 4.83 -2.34
C GLY A 273 8.06 3.94 -2.91
N LEU A 274 8.20 2.60 -2.87
CA LEU A 274 7.18 1.72 -3.44
C LEU A 274 5.90 1.74 -2.58
N GLU A 275 4.85 2.29 -3.16
CA GLU A 275 3.50 2.28 -2.58
C GLU A 275 2.79 0.97 -2.89
N ILE A 276 2.16 0.38 -1.86
CA ILE A 276 1.42 -0.87 -1.98
C ILE A 276 -0.05 -0.61 -1.68
N ALA A 277 -0.89 -1.09 -2.60
CA ALA A 277 -2.33 -0.98 -2.57
C ALA A 277 -3.00 -2.22 -2.01
N ARG A 278 -4.12 -2.04 -1.31
CA ARG A 278 -5.19 -3.02 -1.35
C ARG A 278 -6.50 -2.27 -1.60
N ARG A 279 -7.11 -2.54 -2.74
CA ARG A 279 -8.33 -1.87 -3.18
C ARG A 279 -9.48 -2.85 -2.99
N ILE A 280 -10.37 -2.59 -2.03
CA ILE A 280 -11.51 -3.47 -1.67
C ILE A 280 -12.82 -2.93 -2.27
N ASP A 281 -12.79 -1.75 -2.85
CA ASP A 281 -13.91 -1.06 -3.52
C ASP A 281 -14.56 -1.90 -4.64
N GLN A 282 -13.84 -2.87 -5.20
CA GLN A 282 -14.34 -3.77 -6.26
C GLN A 282 -14.73 -5.18 -5.76
N ALA A 283 -14.83 -5.38 -4.44
CA ALA A 283 -15.27 -6.65 -3.89
C ALA A 283 -16.61 -7.07 -4.52
N ILE A 284 -16.68 -8.31 -5.01
CA ILE A 284 -17.89 -8.85 -5.63
C ILE A 284 -19.02 -8.76 -4.59
N THR A 285 -19.93 -7.81 -4.76
CA THR A 285 -21.28 -7.96 -4.25
C THR A 285 -21.92 -9.03 -5.11
N MET A 286 -21.88 -10.28 -4.64
CA MET A 286 -22.58 -11.38 -5.29
C MET A 286 -24.08 -11.11 -5.16
N HIS A 287 -24.63 -10.32 -6.09
CA HIS A 287 -26.04 -9.95 -6.26
C HIS A 287 -26.69 -9.15 -5.11
N PRO A 288 -26.95 -7.83 -5.29
CA PRO A 288 -27.99 -7.15 -4.50
C PRO A 288 -29.41 -7.52 -4.96
N ASP A 289 -29.59 -7.91 -6.24
CA ASP A 289 -30.90 -8.07 -6.89
C ASP A 289 -31.16 -9.48 -7.44
N ARG A 290 -31.04 -10.52 -6.61
CA ARG A 290 -31.64 -11.84 -6.86
C ARG A 290 -32.24 -12.46 -5.61
#